data_AF-A0A914WJB6-F1
#
_entry.id   AF-A0A914WJB6-F1
#
_cell.length_a   1.000
_cell.length_b   1.000
_cell.length_c   1.000
_cell.angle_alpha   90.00
_cell.angle_beta   90.00
_cell.angle_gamma   90.00
#
_symmetry.space_group_name_H-M   'P 1'
#
loop_
_entity.id
_entity.type
_entity.pdbx_description
1 polymer ?
#
loop_
_entity_poly.entity_id
_entity_poly.type
_entity_poly.pdbx_seq_one_letter_code
_entity_poly.pdbx_strand_id
1 'polypeptide(L)'
;MDKKKLTAIQQHNAKLVDNMAPLLVIDKLTDALSVADVEKITETKGRREQVRELIAILFRKRDVLQLCEKFLAALDEVDDTHKSIADDIRST
;
A
#
# COMPACT_ATOMS: atom_id res chain seq x y z
N MET A 1 13.56 -1.70 -13.09
CA MET A 1 12.46 -1.77 -12.12
C MET A 1 12.61 -0.59 -11.18
N ASP A 2 11.69 0.35 -11.34
CA ASP A 2 12.09 1.73 -11.54
C ASP A 2 11.71 2.62 -10.37
N LYS A 3 12.62 3.56 -10.03
CA LYS A 3 12.34 4.70 -9.13
C LYS A 3 10.99 5.37 -9.44
N LYS A 4 10.54 5.30 -10.70
CA LYS A 4 9.22 5.73 -11.17
C LYS A 4 8.04 5.14 -10.38
N LYS A 5 8.04 3.85 -10.04
CA LYS A 5 6.94 3.24 -9.26
C LYS A 5 6.87 3.81 -7.84
N LEU A 6 8.02 4.04 -7.23
CA LEU A 6 8.11 4.68 -5.91
C LEU A 6 7.60 6.12 -5.96
N THR A 7 8.02 6.87 -6.98
CA THR A 7 7.54 8.23 -7.22
C THR A 7 6.03 8.26 -7.50
N ALA A 8 5.50 7.32 -8.28
CA ALA A 8 4.08 7.25 -8.62
C ALA A 8 3.21 6.97 -7.38
N ILE A 9 3.61 6.03 -6.53
CA ILE A 9 2.94 5.76 -5.24
C ILE A 9 2.99 7.00 -4.33
N GLN A 10 4.13 7.71 -4.30
CA GLN A 10 4.25 8.95 -3.54
C GLN A 10 3.36 10.07 -4.08
N GLN A 11 3.24 10.22 -5.40
CA GLN A 11 2.36 11.20 -6.04
C GLN A 11 0.88 10.93 -5.75
N HIS A 12 0.50 9.65 -5.62
CA HIS A 12 -0.87 9.23 -5.30
C HIS A 12 -1.13 9.04 -3.81
N ASN A 13 -0.19 9.44 -2.93
CA ASN A 13 -0.30 9.23 -1.48
C ASN A 13 -1.59 9.83 -0.91
N ALA A 14 -1.96 11.05 -1.31
CA ALA A 14 -3.21 11.67 -0.88
C ALA A 14 -4.44 10.82 -1.25
N LYS A 15 -4.49 10.32 -2.50
CA LYS A 15 -5.59 9.48 -2.98
C LYS A 15 -5.66 8.15 -2.22
N LEU A 16 -4.52 7.52 -1.96
CA LEU A 16 -4.42 6.32 -1.14
C LEU A 16 -4.95 6.57 0.26
N VAL A 17 -4.49 7.62 0.93
CA VAL A 17 -4.89 7.95 2.31
C VAL A 17 -6.39 8.20 2.42
N ASP A 18 -6.99 8.86 1.43
CA ASP A 18 -8.41 9.20 1.47
C ASP A 18 -9.35 8.07 1.07
N ASN A 19 -8.95 7.18 0.16
CA ASN A 19 -9.87 6.21 -0.46
C ASN A 19 -9.57 4.74 -0.15
N MET A 20 -8.37 4.41 0.34
CA MET A 20 -7.99 3.02 0.58
C MET A 20 -8.53 2.52 1.93
N ALA A 21 -8.99 1.26 1.95
CA ALA A 21 -9.29 0.50 3.15
C ALA A 21 -8.06 -0.34 3.55
N PRO A 22 -7.21 0.13 4.49
CA PRO A 22 -5.92 -0.47 4.77
C PRO A 22 -6.03 -1.91 5.27
N LEU A 23 -7.03 -2.23 6.10
CA LEU A 23 -7.20 -3.59 6.63
C LEU A 23 -7.50 -4.63 5.53
N LEU A 24 -8.27 -4.26 4.50
CA LEU A 24 -8.56 -5.14 3.37
C LEU A 24 -7.30 -5.40 2.53
N VAL A 25 -6.48 -4.36 2.34
CA VAL A 25 -5.21 -4.49 1.60
C VAL A 25 -4.17 -5.26 2.40
N ILE A 26 -4.13 -5.10 3.73
CA ILE A 26 -3.20 -5.82 4.61
C ILE A 26 -3.51 -7.32 4.64
N ASP A 27 -4.78 -7.70 4.63
CA ASP A 27 -5.21 -9.11 4.53
C ASP A 27 -4.68 -9.80 3.27
N LYS A 28 -4.47 -9.03 2.19
CA LYS A 28 -3.84 -9.50 0.95
C LYS A 28 -2.30 -9.46 0.97
N LEU A 29 -1.69 -8.88 2.00
CA LEU A 29 -0.24 -8.70 2.15
C LEU A 29 0.37 -9.55 3.26
N THR A 30 -0.34 -10.57 3.74
CA THR A 30 0.10 -11.44 4.85
C THR A 30 1.45 -12.11 4.60
N ASP A 31 1.78 -12.43 3.34
CA ASP A 31 3.06 -13.05 2.95
C ASP A 31 4.14 -12.02 2.54
N ALA A 32 3.83 -10.73 2.66
CA ALA A 32 4.71 -9.61 2.29
C ALA A 32 5.17 -8.80 3.53
N LEU A 33 4.30 -8.71 4.53
CA LEU A 33 4.54 -8.00 5.77
C LEU A 33 4.91 -8.98 6.88
N SER A 34 5.75 -8.54 7.82
CA SER A 34 5.98 -9.34 9.02
C SER A 34 4.79 -9.20 9.96
N VAL A 35 4.60 -10.15 10.88
CA VAL A 35 3.55 -10.06 11.91
C VAL A 35 3.64 -8.74 12.68
N ALA A 36 4.86 -8.30 13.03
CA ALA A 36 5.09 -7.03 13.71
C ALA A 36 4.69 -5.80 12.88
N ASP A 37 4.85 -5.85 11.55
CA ASP A 37 4.39 -4.77 10.66
C ASP A 37 2.87 -4.71 10.62
N VAL A 38 2.22 -5.88 10.52
CA VAL A 38 0.75 -5.98 10.51
C VAL A 38 0.18 -5.48 11.83
N GLU A 39 0.71 -5.95 12.95
CA GLU A 39 0.31 -5.51 14.30
C GLU A 39 0.42 -3.98 14.41
N LYS A 40 1.57 -3.41 14.04
CA LYS A 40 1.80 -1.96 14.09
C LYS A 40 0.75 -1.17 13.29
N ILE A 41 0.38 -1.64 12.10
CA ILE A 41 -0.64 -0.96 11.31
C ILE A 41 -2.02 -1.14 11.96
N THR A 42 -2.37 -2.35 12.41
CA THR A 42 -3.67 -2.60 13.03
C THR A 42 -3.88 -1.84 14.35
N GLU A 43 -2.81 -1.62 15.12
CA GLU A 43 -2.82 -0.82 16.35
C GLU A 43 -2.89 0.69 16.09
N THR A 44 -2.54 1.13 14.88
CA THR A 44 -2.61 2.54 14.50
C THR A 44 -4.07 3.01 14.44
N LYS A 45 -4.40 4.07 15.18
CA LYS A 45 -5.75 4.62 15.24
C LYS A 45 -6.03 5.49 14.02
N GLY A 46 -7.14 5.18 13.34
CA GLY A 46 -7.66 5.97 12.23
C GLY A 46 -7.25 5.40 10.88
N ARG A 47 -8.21 5.32 9.95
CA ARG A 47 -8.01 4.75 8.62
C ARG A 47 -6.85 5.41 7.88
N ARG A 48 -6.81 6.75 7.88
CA ARG A 48 -5.81 7.53 7.15
C ARG A 48 -4.40 7.28 7.69
N GLU A 49 -4.25 7.21 8.99
CA GLU A 49 -3.00 6.96 9.69
C GLU A 49 -2.50 5.54 9.43
N GLN A 50 -3.41 4.56 9.41
CA GLN A 50 -3.10 3.19 9.00
C GLN A 50 -2.57 3.12 7.55
N VAL A 51 -3.16 3.86 6.61
CA VAL A 51 -2.64 3.95 5.24
C VAL A 51 -1.24 4.55 5.21
N ARG A 52 -1.02 5.65 5.94
CA ARG A 52 0.31 6.30 6.01
C ARG A 52 1.36 5.37 6.61
N GLU A 53 1.01 4.63 7.64
CA GLU A 53 1.89 3.66 8.28
C GLU A 53 2.24 2.51 7.33
N LEU A 54 1.24 1.95 6.62
CA LEU A 54 1.47 0.94 5.59
C LEU A 54 2.46 1.45 4.52
N ILE A 55 2.23 2.64 3.97
CA ILE A 55 3.13 3.25 3.00
C ILE A 55 4.54 3.43 3.60
N ALA A 56 4.65 3.92 4.83
CA ALA A 56 5.95 4.09 5.49
C ALA A 56 6.71 2.76 5.63
N ILE A 57 6.02 1.67 5.99
CA ILE A 57 6.61 0.33 6.10
C ILE A 57 7.11 -0.16 4.74
N LEU A 58 6.29 -0.02 3.69
CA LEU A 58 6.66 -0.42 2.32
C LEU A 58 7.99 0.23 1.91
N PHE A 59 8.12 1.55 2.13
CA PHE A 59 9.31 2.33 1.72
C PHE A 59 10.53 2.15 2.63
N ARG A 60 10.38 1.60 3.83
CA ARG A 60 11.49 1.40 4.78
C ARG A 60 12.23 0.07 4.57
N LYS A 61 11.60 -0.90 3.90
CA LYS A 61 12.17 -2.22 3.69
C LYS A 61 13.17 -2.24 2.53
N ARG A 62 14.18 -3.12 2.62
CA ARG A 62 15.19 -3.30 1.55
C ARG A 62 14.56 -3.76 0.24
N ASP A 63 13.51 -4.57 0.34
CA ASP A 63 12.80 -5.14 -0.81
C ASP A 63 11.62 -4.27 -1.28
N VAL A 64 11.71 -2.95 -1.06
CA VAL A 64 10.64 -1.98 -1.37
C VAL A 64 10.03 -2.18 -2.76
N LEU A 65 10.83 -2.49 -3.79
CA LEU A 65 10.33 -2.68 -5.15
C LEU A 65 9.38 -3.89 -5.26
N GLN A 66 9.74 -5.03 -4.66
CA GLN A 66 8.90 -6.22 -4.66
C GLN A 66 7.66 -6.00 -3.80
N LEU A 67 7.80 -5.28 -2.69
CA LEU A 67 6.68 -4.95 -1.80
C LEU A 67 5.69 -3.99 -2.45
N CYS A 68 6.16 -3.01 -3.22
CA CYS A 68 5.30 -2.13 -4.01
C CYS A 68 4.52 -2.90 -5.08
N GLU A 69 5.12 -3.91 -5.71
CA GLU A 69 4.41 -4.77 -6.67
C GLU A 69 3.34 -5.62 -5.98
N LYS A 70 3.68 -6.26 -4.86
CA LYS A 70 2.71 -6.98 -4.04
C LYS A 70 1.59 -6.08 -3.54
N PHE A 71 1.91 -4.84 -3.15
CA PHE A 71 0.93 -3.82 -2.75
C PHE A 71 -0.03 -3.45 -3.88
N LEU A 72 0.49 -3.19 -5.08
CA LEU A 72 -0.37 -2.88 -6.23
C LEU A 72 -1.22 -4.08 -6.64
N ALA A 73 -0.68 -5.31 -6.57
CA ALA A 73 -1.46 -6.52 -6.80
C ALA A 73 -2.56 -6.71 -5.73
N ALA A 74 -2.24 -6.44 -4.46
CA ALA A 74 -3.22 -6.47 -3.38
C ALA A 74 -4.37 -5.49 -3.61
N LEU A 75 -4.08 -4.27 -4.13
CA LEU A 75 -5.12 -3.31 -4.50
C LEU A 75 -6.04 -3.85 -5.61
N ASP A 76 -5.51 -4.58 -6.60
CA ASP A 76 -6.31 -5.17 -7.68
C ASP A 76 -7.29 -6.25 -7.17
N GLU A 77 -6.96 -6.90 -6.04
CA GLU A 77 -7.72 -8.03 -5.49
C GLU A 77 -8.81 -7.63 -4.48
N VAL A 78 -8.86 -6.37 -4.04
CA VAL A 78 -9.82 -5.94 -3.00
C VAL A 78 -11.18 -5.61 -3.62
N ASP A 79 -11.27 -4.56 -4.42
CA ASP A 79 -12.49 -4.13 -5.13
C ASP A 79 -12.14 -3.16 -6.27
N ASP A 80 -13.15 -2.74 -7.04
CA ASP A 80 -12.97 -1.83 -8.18
C ASP A 80 -12.43 -0.44 -7.77
N THR A 81 -12.68 0.02 -6.54
CA THR A 81 -12.14 1.30 -6.05
C THR A 81 -10.64 1.21 -5.85
N HIS A 82 -10.18 0.13 -5.22
CA HIS A 82 -8.75 -0.11 -4.98
C HIS A 82 -8.01 -0.40 -6.29
N LYS A 83 -8.62 -1.18 -7.18
CA LYS A 83 -8.11 -1.45 -8.52
C LYS A 83 -7.94 -0.17 -9.33
N SER A 84 -8.94 0.72 -9.32
CA SER A 84 -8.82 2.03 -9.99
C SER A 84 -7.64 2.86 -9.46
N ILE A 85 -7.36 2.81 -8.15
CA ILE A 85 -6.19 3.49 -7.59
C ILE A 85 -4.88 2.84 -8.09
N ALA A 86 -4.82 1.52 -8.18
CA ALA A 86 -3.65 0.81 -8.68
C ALA A 86 -3.38 1.10 -10.16
N ASP A 87 -4.43 1.16 -10.98
CA ASP A 87 -4.34 1.49 -12.40
C ASP A 87 -3.82 2.93 -12.61
N ASP A 88 -4.33 3.90 -11.85
CA ASP A 88 -3.85 5.28 -11.92
C ASP A 88 -2.35 5.39 -11.57
N ILE A 89 -1.90 4.66 -10.54
CA ILE A 89 -0.49 4.63 -10.14
C ILE A 89 0.38 4.03 -11.26
N ARG A 90 -0.12 3.04 -12.01
CA ARG A 90 0.61 2.41 -13.12
C ARG A 90 0.63 3.26 -14.39
N SER A 91 -0.36 4.13 -14.58
CA SER A 91 -0.46 5.03 -15.74
C SER A 91 0.42 6.28 -15.65
N THR A 92 1.18 6.45 -14.56
CA THR A 92 2.07 7.59 -14.28
C THR A 92 3.52 7.34 -14.68
#